data_AF-K2DEA8-F1
#
_entry.id   AF-K2DEA8-F1
#
_cell.length_a   1.000
_cell.length_b   1.000
_cell.length_c   1.000
_cell.angle_alpha   90.00
_cell.angle_beta   90.00
_cell.angle_gamma   90.00
#
_symmetry.space_group_name_H-M   'P 1'
#
loop_
_entity.id
_entity.type
_entity.pdbx_description
1 polymer ?
#
loop_
_entity_poly.entity_id
_entity_poly.type
_entity_poly.pdbx_seq_one_letter_code
_entity_poly.pdbx_strand_id
1 'polypeptide(L)'
;MLKFDTTKSIEDLLYERKLINSDQLSAIKFEHVNTGKEITQIVKERGYVSDEDFVKAFGDVYGIEYVNLTGKQIPAELVEL
;
A
#
# COMPACT_ATOMS: atom_id res chain seq x y z
N MET A 1 -9.05 -8.22 -20.80
CA MET A 1 -7.80 -7.43 -20.83
C MET A 1 -7.72 -6.65 -19.53
N LEU A 2 -6.93 -7.13 -18.57
CA LEU A 2 -6.68 -6.40 -17.33
C LEU A 2 -5.85 -5.17 -17.71
N LYS A 3 -6.44 -3.97 -17.53
CA LYS A 3 -5.73 -2.70 -17.72
C LYS A 3 -4.94 -2.45 -16.44
N PHE A 4 -3.67 -2.84 -16.43
CA PHE A 4 -2.74 -2.33 -15.43
C PHE A 4 -2.42 -0.89 -15.83
N ASP A 5 -2.92 0.08 -15.07
CA ASP A 5 -2.45 1.47 -15.19
C ASP A 5 -1.07 1.49 -14.54
N THR A 6 -0.02 1.29 -15.35
CA THR A 6 1.39 1.14 -14.94
C THR A 6 1.99 2.39 -14.29
N THR A 7 1.16 3.33 -13.84
CA THR A 7 1.57 4.70 -13.56
C THR A 7 1.15 5.23 -12.20
N LYS A 8 0.29 4.53 -11.45
CA LYS A 8 -0.14 4.99 -10.11
C LYS A 8 0.73 4.42 -9.01
N SER A 9 1.47 5.30 -8.35
CA SER A 9 2.24 4.99 -7.15
C SER A 9 1.33 4.90 -5.92
N ILE A 10 1.84 4.31 -4.84
CA ILE A 10 1.05 4.05 -3.63
C ILE A 10 0.53 5.33 -2.98
N GLU A 11 1.32 6.39 -2.93
CA GLU A 11 0.93 7.67 -2.33
C GLU A 11 -0.20 8.35 -3.12
N ASP A 12 -0.21 8.23 -4.44
CA ASP A 12 -1.30 8.73 -5.28
C ASP A 12 -2.59 7.93 -5.00
N LEU A 13 -2.48 6.60 -4.89
CA LEU A 13 -3.64 5.76 -4.56
C LEU A 13 -4.20 6.05 -3.15
N LEU A 14 -3.34 6.26 -2.16
CA LEU A 14 -3.75 6.64 -0.81
C LEU A 14 -4.46 8.00 -0.79
N TYR A 15 -3.99 8.96 -1.59
CA TYR A 15 -4.63 10.26 -1.73
C TYR A 15 -5.98 10.17 -2.43
N GLU A 16 -6.08 9.42 -3.53
CA GLU A 16 -7.34 9.19 -4.25
C GLU A 16 -8.41 8.55 -3.36
N ARG A 17 -8.00 7.67 -2.44
CA ARG A 17 -8.87 7.05 -1.44
C ARG A 17 -9.18 7.94 -0.25
N LYS A 18 -8.64 9.16 -0.20
CA LYS A 18 -8.77 10.11 0.90
C LYS A 18 -8.24 9.57 2.24
N LEU A 19 -7.29 8.63 2.17
CA LEU A 19 -6.58 8.09 3.35
C LEU A 19 -5.45 9.02 3.79
N ILE A 20 -4.92 9.80 2.85
CA ILE A 20 -4.04 10.94 3.12
C ILE A 20 -4.60 12.19 2.45
N ASN A 21 -4.21 13.36 2.95
CA ASN A 21 -4.56 14.66 2.36
C ASN A 21 -3.45 15.19 1.44
N SER A 22 -3.69 16.34 0.82
CA SER A 22 -2.75 16.97 -0.14
C SER A 22 -1.43 17.37 0.50
N ASP A 23 -1.45 17.79 1.77
CA ASP A 23 -0.25 18.22 2.49
C ASP A 23 0.64 17.00 2.80
N GLN A 24 0.02 15.90 3.24
CA GLN A 24 0.69 14.63 3.48
C GLN A 24 1.28 14.04 2.20
N LEU A 25 0.53 14.05 1.09
CA LEU A 25 1.02 13.64 -0.22
C LEU A 25 2.26 14.45 -0.64
N SER A 26 2.18 15.77 -0.47
CA SER A 26 3.29 16.67 -0.80
C SER A 26 4.51 16.40 0.09
N ALA A 27 4.31 16.19 1.40
CA ALA A 27 5.38 15.88 2.34
C ALA A 27 6.07 14.56 2.01
N ILE A 28 5.31 13.52 1.65
CA ILE A 28 5.87 12.21 1.23
C ILE A 28 6.75 12.39 0.00
N LYS A 29 6.24 13.05 -1.06
CA LYS A 29 7.00 13.28 -2.30
C LYS A 29 8.24 14.14 -2.05
N PHE A 30 8.12 15.16 -1.20
CA PHE A 30 9.26 16.01 -0.84
C PHE A 30 10.34 15.23 -0.07
N GLU A 31 9.98 14.39 0.89
CA GLU A 31 10.95 13.56 1.62
C GLU A 31 11.64 12.57 0.67
N HIS A 32 10.90 11.92 -0.23
CA HIS A 32 11.46 11.02 -1.24
C HIS A 32 12.52 11.72 -2.10
N VAL A 33 12.20 12.89 -2.65
CA VAL A 33 13.11 13.67 -3.50
C VAL A 33 14.38 14.10 -2.75
N ASN A 34 14.26 14.51 -1.49
CA ASN A 34 15.39 15.05 -0.74
C ASN A 34 16.28 13.97 -0.09
N THR A 35 15.73 12.79 0.20
CA THR A 35 16.45 11.75 0.95
C THR A 35 16.78 10.52 0.12
N GLY A 36 16.08 10.31 -1.00
CA GLY A 36 16.13 9.06 -1.77
C GLY A 36 15.47 7.87 -1.06
N LYS A 37 14.83 8.06 0.10
CA LYS A 37 14.09 6.98 0.77
C LYS A 37 12.91 6.53 -0.08
N GLU A 38 12.61 5.23 -0.06
CA GLU A 38 11.44 4.67 -0.75
C GLU A 38 10.13 5.24 -0.20
N ILE A 39 9.17 5.51 -1.08
CA ILE A 39 7.89 6.08 -0.68
C ILE A 39 7.13 5.17 0.28
N THR A 40 7.18 3.85 0.05
CA THR A 40 6.58 2.86 0.94
C THR A 40 7.15 2.90 2.35
N GLN A 41 8.46 3.16 2.48
CA GLN A 41 9.11 3.33 3.77
C GLN A 41 8.65 4.62 4.45
N ILE A 42 8.62 5.74 3.71
CA ILE A 42 8.17 7.04 4.24
C ILE A 42 6.74 6.94 4.76
N VAL A 43 5.82 6.34 4.00
CA VAL A 43 4.41 6.19 4.41
C VAL A 43 4.29 5.40 5.71
N LYS A 44 5.04 4.31 5.87
CA LYS A 44 5.06 3.51 7.10
C LYS A 44 5.65 4.27 8.29
N GLU A 45 6.79 4.94 8.11
CA GLU A 45 7.47 5.70 9.16
C GLU A 45 6.61 6.87 9.67
N ARG A 46 5.86 7.52 8.77
CA ARG A 46 5.02 8.67 9.11
C ARG A 46 3.70 8.28 9.78
N GLY A 47 3.25 7.04 9.62
CA GLY A 47 2.03 6.54 10.26
C GLY A 47 0.76 7.30 9.85
N TYR A 48 0.71 7.85 8.63
CA TYR A 48 -0.45 8.60 8.15
C TYR A 48 -1.67 7.73 7.89
N VAL A 49 -1.46 6.43 7.68
CA VAL A 49 -2.49 5.43 7.40
C VAL A 49 -2.27 4.21 8.28
N SER A 50 -3.33 3.42 8.50
CA SER A 50 -3.20 2.14 9.20
C SER A 50 -2.38 1.14 8.38
N ASP A 51 -1.79 0.14 9.04
CA ASP A 51 -1.11 -0.97 8.34
C ASP A 51 -2.04 -1.71 7.39
N GLU A 52 -3.32 -1.86 7.76
CA GLU A 52 -4.32 -2.53 6.93
C GLU A 52 -4.62 -1.72 5.66
N ASP A 53 -4.80 -0.40 5.79
CA ASP A 53 -5.03 0.48 4.64
C ASP A 53 -3.81 0.55 3.73
N PHE A 54 -2.60 0.58 4.31
CA PHE A 54 -1.35 0.51 3.57
C PHE A 54 -1.25 -0.77 2.75
N VAL A 55 -1.45 -1.95 3.37
CA VAL A 55 -1.29 -3.24 2.68
C VAL A 55 -2.37 -3.42 1.60
N LYS A 56 -3.60 -2.97 1.82
CA LYS A 56 -4.65 -2.95 0.80
C LYS A 56 -4.22 -2.12 -0.41
N ALA A 57 -3.82 -0.87 -0.18
CA ALA A 57 -3.36 0.02 -1.26
C ALA A 57 -2.12 -0.55 -1.98
N PHE A 58 -1.17 -1.11 -1.23
CA PHE A 58 0.01 -1.75 -1.79
C PHE A 58 -0.37 -2.92 -2.70
N GLY A 59 -1.25 -3.82 -2.25
CA GLY A 59 -1.75 -4.94 -3.06
C GLY A 59 -2.37 -4.45 -4.37
N ASP A 60 -3.23 -3.43 -4.30
CA ASP A 60 -3.91 -2.87 -5.47
C ASP A 60 -2.96 -2.28 -6.51
N VAL A 61 -1.85 -1.64 -6.10
CA VAL A 61 -0.80 -1.15 -7.01
C VAL A 61 -0.19 -2.30 -7.84
N TYR A 62 -0.05 -3.49 -7.25
CA TYR A 62 0.51 -4.67 -7.92
C TYR A 62 -0.56 -5.63 -8.46
N GLY A 63 -1.85 -5.29 -8.34
CA GLY A 63 -2.95 -6.19 -8.72
C GLY A 63 -3.04 -7.46 -7.87
N ILE A 64 -2.61 -7.39 -6.61
CA ILE A 64 -2.65 -8.47 -5.63
C ILE A 64 -3.76 -8.17 -4.62
N GLU A 65 -4.75 -9.05 -4.53
CA GLU A 65 -5.88 -8.88 -3.60
C GLU A 65 -5.43 -9.03 -2.14
N TYR A 66 -5.86 -8.09 -1.28
CA TYR A 66 -5.67 -8.20 0.16
C TYR A 66 -6.60 -9.26 0.76
N VAL A 67 -6.03 -10.15 1.57
CA VAL A 67 -6.77 -11.16 2.33
C VAL A 67 -6.43 -11.02 3.81
N ASN A 68 -7.44 -10.79 4.65
CA ASN A 68 -7.29 -10.89 6.09
C ASN A 68 -7.26 -12.38 6.51
N LEU A 69 -6.14 -12.81 7.09
CA LEU A 69 -5.92 -14.19 7.53
C LEU A 69 -6.41 -14.47 8.95
N THR A 70 -6.78 -13.44 9.73
CA THR A 70 -7.25 -13.60 11.10
C THR A 70 -8.47 -14.52 11.16
N GLY A 71 -8.34 -15.62 11.90
CA GLY A 71 -9.41 -16.59 12.09
C GLY A 71 -9.67 -17.53 10.89
N LYS A 72 -8.87 -17.46 9.82
CA LYS A 72 -8.98 -18.43 8.72
C LYS A 72 -8.33 -19.75 9.11
N GLN A 73 -9.07 -20.84 8.95
CA GLN A 73 -8.51 -22.19 9.01
C GLN A 73 -7.82 -22.51 7.69
N ILE A 74 -6.58 -22.98 7.77
CA ILE A 74 -5.85 -23.49 6.61
C ILE A 74 -6.28 -24.94 6.42
N PRO A 75 -6.85 -25.33 5.26
CA PRO A 75 -7.17 -26.72 4.97
C PRO A 75 -5.96 -27.63 5.20
N ALA A 76 -6.15 -28.73 5.92
CA ALA A 76 -5.05 -29.64 6.28
C ALA A 76 -4.31 -30.17 5.03
N GLU A 77 -5.04 -30.38 3.94
CA GLU A 77 -4.50 -30.82 2.64
C GLU A 77 -3.46 -29.85 2.04
N LEU A 78 -3.46 -28.57 2.43
CA LEU A 78 -2.52 -27.56 1.94
C LEU A 78 -1.24 -27.45 2.78
N VAL A 79 -1.12 -28.21 3.88
CA VAL A 79 -0.01 -28.12 4.84
C VAL A 79 1.02 -29.25 4.64
N GLU A 80 0.77 -30.22 3.75
CA GLU A 80 1.73 -31.28 3.44
C GLU A 80 2.92 -30.74 2.63
N LEU A 81 4.11 -30.74 3.25
CA LEU A 81 5.43 -30.46 2.63
C LEU A 81 6.22 -31.76 2.47
#